data_AF-A0A8B9T0F0-F1
#
_entry.id   AF-A0A8B9T0F0-F1
#
_cell.length_a   1.000
_cell.length_b   1.000
_cell.length_c   1.000
_cell.angle_alpha   90.00
_cell.angle_beta   90.00
_cell.angle_gamma   90.00
#
_symmetry.space_group_name_H-M   'P 1'
#
loop_
_entity.id
_entity.type
_entity.pdbx_description
1 polymer ?
#
loop_
_entity_poly.entity_id
_entity_poly.type
_entity_poly.pdbx_seq_one_letter_code
_entity_poly.pdbx_strand_id
1 'polypeptide(L)'
;MSVPVPVPVPVPVPVPAMSAAAAPEYEVGELHSRAFSVGALGRAWRQQLGPPDLSLAAKEEEEKDEEEEDMAVAEELGCGLETAAELRAVCSVDMLMSSDKDKDAEVIPEDSSLLTLRIRKKVLERREERIIVDRACRQETLAYEMESHAIGKRPDNPADLVEEGELILTLNIFYPVIFQKHKDHKPYQTVLVLGSQKLTELRDSISCVSDLQIGGEFSSQPDQAPEHISKDLYKSAFFYFEGIFYNDKRYPECRDLSRTVIEWSEAHDRGYGNLQSVKMEDYTFNDLSLKIGFPYLFCHQGNCEHIVIVTDIRLIHHDDCLDRSLYPLLIKKHWLCTRKCFVCKMYTARWVTNNDSLAPEDPCFFCDVCFRMLHYDAEGSKLGEFLAYPYVDPGIFN
;
A
#
# COMPACT_ATOMS: atom_id res chain seq x y z
N MET A 1 48.47 46.32 0.31
CA MET A 1 48.24 44.86 0.33
C MET A 1 46.74 44.68 0.13
N SER A 2 46.23 44.97 -1.06
CA SER A 2 46.05 44.03 -2.18
C SER A 2 44.95 43.01 -1.88
N VAL A 3 43.71 43.45 -2.11
CA VAL A 3 42.49 42.62 -2.10
C VAL A 3 42.57 41.64 -3.28
N PRO A 4 42.34 40.33 -3.11
CA PRO A 4 42.33 39.39 -4.22
C PRO A 4 41.07 39.58 -5.07
N VAL A 5 41.28 39.73 -6.38
CA VAL A 5 40.24 39.78 -7.42
C VAL A 5 39.64 38.37 -7.60
N PRO A 6 38.30 38.22 -7.70
CA PRO A 6 37.69 36.93 -7.98
C PRO A 6 37.96 36.50 -9.43
N VAL A 7 38.43 35.26 -9.59
CA VAL A 7 38.63 34.60 -10.89
C VAL A 7 37.24 34.26 -11.49
N PRO A 8 36.98 34.58 -12.77
CA PRO A 8 35.71 34.24 -13.39
C PRO A 8 35.60 32.73 -13.61
N VAL A 9 34.49 32.14 -13.16
CA VAL A 9 34.10 30.74 -13.42
C VAL A 9 33.79 30.58 -14.91
N PRO A 10 34.29 29.55 -15.61
CA PRO A 10 33.98 29.34 -17.01
C PRO A 10 32.49 29.02 -17.18
N VAL A 11 31.83 29.76 -18.08
CA VAL A 11 30.47 29.48 -18.52
C VAL A 11 30.47 28.18 -19.33
N PRO A 12 29.60 27.20 -19.01
CA PRO A 12 29.54 25.97 -19.80
C PRO A 12 29.05 26.28 -21.22
N VAL A 13 29.82 25.82 -22.21
CA VAL A 13 29.47 25.88 -23.63
C VAL A 13 28.25 24.98 -23.87
N PRO A 14 27.20 25.44 -24.57
CA PRO A 14 26.06 24.58 -24.88
C PRO A 14 26.50 23.47 -25.83
N VAL A 15 26.37 22.23 -25.39
CA VAL A 15 26.52 21.05 -26.25
C VAL A 15 25.35 21.05 -27.24
N PRO A 16 25.58 20.89 -28.55
CA PRO A 16 24.49 20.84 -29.53
C PRO A 16 23.59 19.66 -29.20
N ALA A 17 22.28 19.92 -29.17
CA ALA A 17 21.26 18.91 -28.93
C ALA A 17 21.42 17.78 -29.94
N MET A 18 21.94 16.63 -29.49
CA MET A 18 21.74 15.37 -30.19
C MET A 18 20.23 15.18 -30.29
N SER A 19 19.70 15.13 -31.51
CA SER A 19 18.30 14.86 -31.76
C SER A 19 17.90 13.64 -30.95
N ALA A 20 16.99 13.84 -30.00
CA ALA A 20 16.29 12.75 -29.37
C ALA A 20 15.67 11.94 -30.51
N ALA A 21 16.26 10.78 -30.82
CA ALA A 21 15.56 9.76 -31.57
C ALA A 21 14.28 9.52 -30.78
N ALA A 22 13.16 9.95 -31.36
CA ALA A 22 11.86 9.94 -30.72
C ALA A 22 11.63 8.55 -30.14
N ALA A 23 11.60 8.46 -28.81
CA ALA A 23 10.98 7.34 -28.17
C ALA A 23 9.57 7.24 -28.76
N PRO A 24 9.08 6.05 -29.14
CA PRO A 24 7.70 5.91 -29.54
C PRO A 24 6.83 6.42 -28.39
N GLU A 25 5.99 7.42 -28.65
CA GLU A 25 4.96 7.86 -27.70
C GLU A 25 3.98 6.69 -27.51
N TYR A 26 4.23 5.86 -26.49
CA TYR A 26 3.31 4.79 -26.08
C TYR A 26 2.43 5.19 -24.89
N GLU A 27 2.30 6.47 -24.56
CA GLU A 27 1.45 6.91 -23.45
C GLU A 27 0.21 7.65 -23.97
N VAL A 28 -0.85 6.86 -24.12
CA VAL A 28 -2.20 7.21 -24.55
C VAL A 28 -2.86 8.15 -23.52
N GLY A 29 -3.64 9.13 -23.99
CA GLY A 29 -4.28 10.21 -23.21
C GLY A 29 -5.33 9.83 -22.15
N GLU A 30 -5.38 8.57 -21.68
CA GLU A 30 -6.17 8.13 -20.53
C GLU A 30 -5.21 7.51 -19.49
N LEU A 31 -4.70 8.31 -18.54
CA LEU A 31 -3.79 7.86 -17.46
C LEU A 31 -4.43 6.82 -16.51
N HIS A 32 -5.76 6.73 -16.53
CA HIS A 32 -6.55 5.86 -15.66
C HIS A 32 -7.65 5.19 -16.48
N SER A 33 -8.14 4.04 -16.01
CA SER A 33 -9.27 3.39 -16.66
C SER A 33 -10.53 4.27 -16.61
N ARG A 34 -11.50 3.95 -17.48
CA ARG A 34 -12.87 4.45 -17.32
C ARG A 34 -13.48 3.89 -16.04
N ALA A 35 -14.45 4.61 -15.47
CA ALA A 35 -15.18 4.12 -14.32
C ALA A 35 -16.04 2.91 -14.74
N PHE A 36 -16.01 1.85 -13.95
CA PHE A 36 -16.84 0.66 -14.13
C PHE A 36 -17.36 0.16 -12.78
N SER A 37 -18.49 -0.56 -12.81
CA SER A 37 -19.04 -1.22 -11.62
C SER A 37 -18.27 -2.50 -11.33
N VAL A 38 -17.72 -2.62 -10.12
CA VAL A 38 -16.94 -3.78 -9.66
C VAL A 38 -17.79 -5.05 -9.72
N GLY A 39 -18.99 -5.02 -9.13
CA GLY A 39 -19.89 -6.18 -9.15
C GLY A 39 -20.35 -6.56 -10.55
N ALA A 40 -20.47 -5.60 -11.48
CA ALA A 40 -20.79 -5.91 -12.88
C ALA A 40 -19.64 -6.63 -13.59
N LEU A 41 -18.39 -6.23 -13.34
CA LEU A 41 -17.20 -6.92 -13.83
C LEU A 41 -17.19 -8.39 -13.36
N GLY A 42 -17.39 -8.63 -12.06
CA GLY A 42 -17.42 -9.99 -11.52
C GLY A 42 -18.54 -10.85 -12.11
N ARG A 43 -19.74 -10.28 -12.30
CA ARG A 43 -20.84 -11.00 -12.98
C ARG A 43 -20.52 -11.33 -14.44
N ALA A 44 -19.90 -10.41 -15.16
CA ALA A 44 -19.54 -10.62 -16.56
C ALA A 44 -18.51 -11.75 -16.71
N TRP A 45 -17.48 -11.79 -15.85
CA TRP A 45 -16.52 -12.89 -15.85
C TRP A 45 -17.14 -14.24 -15.52
N ARG A 46 -18.00 -14.32 -14.50
CA ARG A 46 -18.71 -15.58 -14.16
C ARG A 46 -19.67 -16.05 -15.26
N GLN A 47 -20.11 -15.17 -16.15
CA GLN A 47 -20.94 -15.56 -17.30
C GLN A 47 -20.11 -16.10 -18.46
N GLN A 48 -18.87 -15.65 -18.60
CA GLN A 48 -17.96 -16.09 -19.67
C GLN A 48 -17.19 -17.36 -19.30
N LEU A 49 -16.89 -17.54 -18.02
CA LEU A 49 -16.10 -18.66 -17.51
C LEU A 49 -16.98 -19.83 -17.08
N GLY A 50 -16.51 -21.05 -17.30
CA GLY A 50 -17.19 -22.28 -16.87
C GLY A 50 -16.91 -22.64 -15.41
N PRO A 51 -17.64 -23.63 -14.84
CA PRO A 51 -17.34 -24.14 -13.50
C PRO A 51 -15.87 -24.58 -13.28
N PRO A 52 -15.17 -25.20 -14.25
CA PRO A 52 -13.76 -25.55 -14.08
C PRO A 52 -12.83 -24.35 -13.89
N ASP A 53 -13.13 -23.23 -14.55
CA ASP A 53 -12.30 -22.02 -14.51
C ASP A 53 -12.43 -21.26 -13.18
N LEU A 54 -13.57 -21.41 -12.52
CA LEU A 54 -13.88 -20.78 -11.24
C LEU A 54 -13.53 -21.67 -10.04
N SER A 55 -13.14 -22.92 -10.29
CA SER A 55 -12.98 -23.90 -9.23
C SER A 55 -11.83 -23.56 -8.29
N LEU A 56 -12.09 -23.69 -6.99
CA LEU A 56 -11.11 -23.54 -5.93
C LEU A 56 -10.60 -24.87 -5.39
N ALA A 57 -10.95 -25.99 -6.04
CA ALA A 57 -10.29 -27.26 -5.77
C ALA A 57 -8.81 -27.15 -6.15
N ALA A 58 -7.92 -27.67 -5.30
CA ALA A 58 -6.54 -27.84 -5.72
C ALA A 58 -6.55 -28.76 -6.94
N LYS A 59 -5.90 -28.36 -8.03
CA LYS A 59 -5.61 -29.31 -9.10
C LYS A 59 -4.70 -30.35 -8.48
N GLU A 60 -5.25 -31.52 -8.15
CA GLU A 60 -4.41 -32.70 -8.10
C GLU A 60 -3.73 -32.74 -9.48
N GLU A 61 -2.41 -32.93 -9.51
CA GLU A 61 -1.67 -33.27 -10.74
C GLU A 61 -2.18 -34.64 -11.21
N GLU A 62 -3.46 -34.75 -11.55
CA GLU A 62 -3.93 -35.79 -12.42
C GLU A 62 -3.22 -35.54 -13.73
N GLU A 63 -2.39 -36.50 -14.16
CA GLU A 63 -1.90 -36.60 -15.53
C GLU A 63 -3.12 -36.52 -16.44
N LYS A 64 -3.48 -35.30 -16.86
CA LYS A 64 -4.57 -35.08 -17.79
C LYS A 64 -4.16 -35.72 -19.09
N ASP A 65 -5.08 -36.47 -19.69
CA ASP A 65 -4.82 -37.17 -20.93
C ASP A 65 -4.51 -36.11 -22.00
N GLU A 66 -3.30 -36.15 -22.55
CA GLU A 66 -2.80 -35.18 -23.52
C GLU A 66 -3.77 -35.03 -24.72
N GLU A 67 -4.44 -36.13 -25.11
CA GLU A 67 -5.47 -36.12 -26.15
C GLU A 67 -6.72 -35.32 -25.76
N GLU A 68 -7.09 -35.31 -24.48
CA GLU A 68 -8.25 -34.57 -23.98
C GLU A 68 -7.96 -33.06 -23.94
N GLU A 69 -6.73 -32.67 -23.58
CA GLU A 69 -6.28 -31.28 -23.65
C GLU A 69 -6.19 -30.77 -25.10
N ASP A 70 -5.63 -31.56 -26.02
CA ASP A 70 -5.59 -31.20 -27.44
C ASP A 70 -6.99 -31.06 -28.03
N MET A 71 -7.94 -31.89 -27.58
CA MET A 71 -9.33 -31.80 -28.01
C MET A 71 -10.01 -30.53 -27.53
N ALA A 72 -9.78 -30.14 -26.27
CA ALA A 72 -10.29 -28.88 -25.73
C ALA A 72 -9.70 -27.65 -26.46
N VAL A 73 -8.39 -27.66 -26.70
CA VAL A 73 -7.72 -26.58 -27.44
C VAL A 73 -8.19 -26.50 -28.90
N ALA A 74 -8.38 -27.65 -29.54
CA ALA A 74 -8.91 -27.73 -30.90
C ALA A 74 -10.33 -27.17 -31.01
N GLU A 75 -11.19 -27.46 -30.04
CA GLU A 75 -12.55 -26.92 -29.98
C GLU A 75 -12.57 -25.41 -29.74
N GLU A 76 -11.79 -24.91 -28.76
CA GLU A 76 -11.76 -23.50 -28.40
C GLU A 76 -11.18 -22.61 -29.50
N LEU A 77 -10.09 -23.05 -30.13
CA LEU A 77 -9.43 -22.32 -31.21
C LEU A 77 -10.03 -22.61 -32.60
N GLY A 78 -10.96 -23.57 -32.69
CA GLY A 78 -11.54 -24.03 -33.95
C GLY A 78 -10.51 -24.60 -34.92
N CYS A 79 -9.49 -25.30 -34.42
CA CYS A 79 -8.42 -25.90 -35.21
C CYS A 79 -8.48 -27.44 -35.22
N GLY A 80 -7.63 -28.10 -36.01
CA GLY A 80 -7.55 -29.56 -36.03
C GLY A 80 -6.76 -30.10 -34.83
N LEU A 81 -7.02 -31.35 -34.41
CA LEU A 81 -6.27 -32.01 -33.32
C LEU A 81 -4.75 -32.02 -33.56
N GLU A 82 -4.30 -32.22 -34.80
CA GLU A 82 -2.88 -32.14 -35.15
C GLU A 82 -2.30 -30.74 -34.88
N THR A 83 -3.06 -29.68 -35.17
CA THR A 83 -2.65 -28.30 -34.90
C THR A 83 -2.65 -28.00 -33.41
N ALA A 84 -3.59 -28.54 -32.64
CA ALA A 84 -3.60 -28.41 -31.19
C ALA A 84 -2.39 -29.10 -30.54
N ALA A 85 -2.05 -30.32 -30.99
CA ALA A 85 -0.86 -31.04 -30.54
C ALA A 85 0.44 -30.29 -30.91
N GLU A 86 0.52 -29.73 -32.12
CA GLU A 86 1.64 -28.86 -32.52
C GLU A 86 1.73 -27.61 -31.63
N LEU A 87 0.60 -26.96 -31.32
CA LEU A 87 0.56 -25.82 -30.42
C LEU A 87 1.02 -26.19 -29.01
N ARG A 88 0.59 -27.33 -28.45
CA ARG A 88 1.08 -27.82 -27.15
C ARG A 88 2.59 -28.02 -27.18
N ALA A 89 3.11 -28.66 -28.22
CA ALA A 89 4.54 -28.92 -28.35
C ALA A 89 5.37 -27.61 -28.43
N VAL A 90 4.93 -26.66 -29.25
CA VAL A 90 5.63 -25.39 -29.49
C VAL A 90 5.48 -24.40 -28.32
N CYS A 91 4.34 -24.40 -27.65
CA CYS A 91 4.05 -23.53 -26.51
C CYS A 91 4.35 -24.19 -25.15
N SER A 92 5.04 -25.33 -25.15
CA SER A 92 5.44 -26.03 -23.92
C SER A 92 6.42 -25.19 -23.08
N VAL A 93 6.42 -25.43 -21.77
CA VAL A 93 7.38 -24.78 -20.85
C VAL A 93 8.82 -25.06 -21.27
N ASP A 94 9.11 -26.25 -21.81
CA ASP A 94 10.42 -26.61 -22.32
C ASP A 94 10.86 -25.74 -23.50
N MET A 95 9.94 -25.30 -24.37
CA MET A 95 10.24 -24.39 -25.49
C MET A 95 10.43 -22.93 -25.04
N LEU A 96 9.93 -22.56 -23.85
CA LEU A 96 10.24 -21.27 -23.22
C LEU A 96 11.66 -21.24 -22.63
N MET A 97 12.23 -22.41 -22.33
CA MET A 97 13.59 -22.52 -21.84
C MET A 97 14.57 -22.44 -23.02
N SER A 98 15.60 -21.58 -22.91
CA SER A 98 16.69 -21.62 -23.89
C SER A 98 17.37 -22.98 -23.87
N SER A 99 17.80 -23.49 -25.03
CA SER A 99 18.49 -24.77 -25.18
C SER A 99 19.73 -24.94 -24.27
N ASP A 100 20.28 -23.83 -23.78
CA ASP A 100 21.29 -23.80 -22.74
C ASP A 100 20.61 -23.91 -21.37
N LYS A 101 20.34 -25.15 -20.95
CA LYS A 101 20.03 -25.44 -19.54
C LYS A 101 21.17 -24.87 -18.69
N ASP A 102 20.83 -24.10 -17.65
CA ASP A 102 21.75 -23.48 -16.68
C ASP A 102 22.48 -22.19 -17.11
N LYS A 103 21.76 -21.19 -17.63
CA LYS A 103 22.20 -19.80 -17.42
C LYS A 103 21.62 -19.31 -16.10
N ASP A 104 22.49 -19.13 -15.12
CA ASP A 104 22.20 -18.34 -13.92
C ASP A 104 21.43 -17.09 -14.35
N ALA A 105 20.22 -16.91 -13.80
CA ALA A 105 19.32 -15.83 -14.19
C ALA A 105 19.94 -14.45 -13.93
N GLU A 106 21.02 -14.36 -13.15
CA GLU A 106 21.78 -13.14 -12.91
C GLU A 106 22.88 -12.86 -13.95
N VAL A 107 23.16 -13.80 -14.87
CA VAL A 107 24.12 -13.59 -15.96
C VAL A 107 23.42 -12.91 -17.14
N ILE A 108 23.67 -11.62 -17.29
CA ILE A 108 23.10 -10.81 -18.37
C ILE A 108 23.98 -10.95 -19.63
N PRO A 109 23.40 -11.35 -20.79
CA PRO A 109 24.14 -11.43 -22.05
C PRO A 109 24.79 -10.08 -22.45
N GLU A 110 26.05 -10.14 -22.89
CA GLU A 110 26.85 -8.95 -23.22
C GLU A 110 26.31 -8.13 -24.41
N ASP A 111 25.54 -8.77 -25.28
CA ASP A 111 24.99 -8.25 -26.52
C ASP A 111 23.57 -7.64 -26.39
N SER A 112 23.04 -7.56 -25.17
CA SER A 112 21.70 -7.03 -24.95
C SER A 112 21.58 -5.52 -25.22
N SER A 113 20.78 -5.17 -26.23
CA SER A 113 20.33 -3.80 -26.50
C SER A 113 19.18 -3.34 -25.57
N LEU A 114 18.57 -4.25 -24.81
CA LEU A 114 17.40 -3.98 -23.98
C LEU A 114 17.73 -3.07 -22.79
N LEU A 115 16.92 -2.03 -22.63
CA LEU A 115 17.10 -1.01 -21.60
C LEU A 115 16.90 -1.58 -20.18
N THR A 116 15.99 -2.53 -20.02
CA THR A 116 15.72 -3.26 -18.76
C THR A 116 16.93 -4.08 -18.31
N LEU A 117 17.59 -4.79 -19.22
CA LEU A 117 18.81 -5.56 -18.92
C LEU A 117 20.00 -4.65 -18.60
N ARG A 118 20.11 -3.47 -19.24
CA ARG A 118 21.10 -2.46 -18.84
C ARG A 118 20.86 -1.91 -17.44
N ILE A 119 19.61 -1.68 -17.06
CA ILE A 119 19.25 -1.28 -15.69
C ILE A 119 19.61 -2.39 -14.70
N ARG A 120 19.26 -3.64 -15.01
CA ARG A 120 19.58 -4.81 -14.18
C ARG A 120 21.09 -4.97 -14.00
N LYS A 121 21.88 -4.83 -15.07
CA LYS A 121 23.36 -4.87 -15.02
C LYS A 121 23.93 -3.83 -14.06
N LYS A 122 23.44 -2.58 -14.14
CA LYS A 122 23.81 -1.51 -13.19
C LYS A 122 23.38 -1.78 -11.74
N VAL A 123 22.37 -2.62 -11.52
CA VAL A 123 21.94 -3.03 -10.17
C VAL A 123 22.86 -4.14 -9.64
N LEU A 124 23.22 -5.11 -10.49
CA LEU A 124 24.14 -6.21 -10.15
C LEU A 124 25.55 -5.71 -9.87
N GLU A 125 26.11 -4.87 -10.74
CA GLU A 125 27.43 -4.22 -10.51
C GLU A 125 27.42 -3.44 -9.18
N ARG A 126 26.34 -2.71 -8.88
CA ARG A 126 26.17 -2.02 -7.59
C ARG A 126 25.99 -2.96 -6.39
N ARG A 127 25.55 -4.20 -6.59
CA ARG A 127 25.48 -5.24 -5.55
C ARG A 127 26.87 -5.82 -5.28
N GLU A 128 27.70 -6.01 -6.31
CA GLU A 128 29.08 -6.50 -6.19
C GLU A 128 30.04 -5.46 -5.60
N GLU A 129 29.92 -4.19 -6.02
CA GLU A 129 30.80 -3.10 -5.57
C GLU A 129 30.56 -2.68 -4.11
N ARG A 130 29.33 -2.87 -3.61
CA ARG A 130 28.99 -2.55 -2.23
C ARG A 130 29.26 -3.78 -1.38
N ILE A 131 30.09 -3.63 -0.35
CA ILE A 131 30.18 -4.57 0.77
C ILE A 131 28.75 -5.00 1.10
N ILE A 132 28.48 -6.30 1.05
CA ILE A 132 27.22 -6.89 1.50
C ILE A 132 27.14 -6.56 2.99
N VAL A 133 26.60 -5.38 3.30
CA VAL A 133 25.94 -5.18 4.57
C VAL A 133 24.73 -6.07 4.43
N ASP A 134 24.86 -7.32 4.90
CA ASP A 134 23.77 -8.25 5.15
C ASP A 134 22.91 -7.68 6.30
N ARG A 135 22.37 -6.49 6.08
CA ARG A 135 21.00 -6.27 6.43
C ARG A 135 20.27 -6.81 5.23
N ALA A 136 19.95 -8.11 5.22
CA ALA A 136 18.69 -8.56 4.65
C ALA A 136 17.70 -7.41 4.89
N CYS A 137 17.27 -6.76 3.81
CA CYS A 137 16.51 -5.54 3.91
C CYS A 137 15.32 -5.94 4.77
N ARG A 138 15.26 -5.52 6.05
CA ARG A 138 14.25 -6.06 6.99
C ARG A 138 12.83 -5.93 6.42
N GLN A 139 12.66 -4.94 5.57
CA GLN A 139 11.50 -4.73 4.71
C GLN A 139 11.17 -5.88 3.74
N GLU A 140 12.15 -6.43 3.03
CA GLU A 140 11.99 -7.55 2.09
C GLU A 140 11.69 -8.84 2.85
N THR A 141 12.39 -9.10 3.96
CA THR A 141 12.08 -10.24 4.84
C THR A 141 10.67 -10.14 5.41
N LEU A 142 10.30 -8.97 5.95
CA LEU A 142 8.93 -8.74 6.45
C LEU A 142 7.89 -8.92 5.34
N ALA A 143 8.12 -8.37 4.14
CA ALA A 143 7.19 -8.52 3.04
C ALA A 143 7.01 -10.00 2.64
N TYR A 144 8.10 -10.75 2.55
CA TYR A 144 8.05 -12.18 2.27
C TYR A 144 7.32 -12.97 3.36
N GLU A 145 7.60 -12.69 4.64
CA GLU A 145 6.89 -13.31 5.76
C GLU A 145 5.38 -13.04 5.66
N MET A 146 4.98 -11.78 5.43
CA MET A 146 3.58 -11.38 5.26
C MET A 146 2.89 -12.08 4.09
N GLU A 147 3.53 -12.14 2.92
CA GLU A 147 3.00 -12.84 1.75
C GLU A 147 2.90 -14.35 2.01
N SER A 148 3.93 -14.97 2.60
CA SER A 148 3.99 -16.41 2.86
C SER A 148 2.91 -16.92 3.81
N HIS A 149 2.46 -16.08 4.76
CA HIS A 149 1.42 -16.45 5.71
C HIS A 149 0.05 -16.69 5.08
N ALA A 150 -0.18 -16.17 3.87
CA ALA A 150 -1.49 -16.16 3.23
C ALA A 150 -1.59 -17.12 2.03
N ILE A 151 -0.47 -17.45 1.39
CA ILE A 151 -0.45 -18.28 0.17
C ILE A 151 -1.02 -19.67 0.47
N GLY A 152 -2.01 -20.09 -0.35
CA GLY A 152 -2.65 -21.40 -0.30
C GLY A 152 -3.37 -21.71 1.02
N LYS A 153 -3.59 -20.73 1.89
CA LYS A 153 -4.19 -20.96 3.21
C LYS A 153 -5.68 -21.24 3.08
N ARG A 154 -6.12 -22.35 3.68
CA ARG A 154 -7.53 -22.74 3.76
C ARG A 154 -8.04 -22.55 5.19
N PRO A 155 -9.33 -22.21 5.37
CA PRO A 155 -9.90 -22.01 6.70
C PRO A 155 -10.08 -23.35 7.43
N ASP A 156 -9.95 -23.32 8.75
CA ASP A 156 -10.31 -24.47 9.60
C ASP A 156 -11.83 -24.72 9.60
N ASN A 157 -12.61 -23.64 9.45
CA ASN A 157 -14.05 -23.66 9.42
C ASN A 157 -14.57 -23.51 7.97
N PRO A 158 -15.35 -24.48 7.44
CA PRO A 158 -15.87 -24.40 6.07
C PRO A 158 -16.76 -23.17 5.79
N ALA A 159 -17.36 -22.56 6.82
CA ALA A 159 -18.15 -21.34 6.65
C ALA A 159 -17.30 -20.10 6.30
N ASP A 160 -16.00 -20.14 6.60
CA ASP A 160 -15.05 -19.08 6.29
C ASP A 160 -14.38 -19.29 4.93
N LEU A 161 -14.82 -20.28 4.14
CA LEU A 161 -14.31 -20.51 2.80
C LEU A 161 -14.79 -19.41 1.85
N VAL A 162 -13.86 -18.82 1.11
CA VAL A 162 -14.21 -17.85 0.06
C VAL A 162 -14.96 -18.54 -1.08
N GLU A 163 -16.01 -17.89 -1.58
CA GLU A 163 -16.85 -18.42 -2.65
C GLU A 163 -16.11 -18.46 -4.01
N GLU A 164 -16.45 -19.45 -4.83
CA GLU A 164 -15.94 -19.56 -6.20
C GLU A 164 -16.36 -18.34 -7.04
N GLY A 165 -15.41 -17.80 -7.81
CA GLY A 165 -15.64 -16.59 -8.60
C GLY A 165 -15.78 -15.30 -7.78
N GLU A 166 -15.38 -15.28 -6.50
CA GLU A 166 -15.21 -14.04 -5.74
C GLU A 166 -14.17 -13.12 -6.39
N LEU A 167 -14.34 -11.81 -6.24
CA LEU A 167 -13.36 -10.83 -6.69
C LEU A 167 -12.36 -10.50 -5.58
N ILE A 168 -11.08 -10.37 -5.94
CA ILE A 168 -10.04 -9.80 -5.10
C ILE A 168 -9.61 -8.46 -5.69
N LEU A 169 -9.60 -7.43 -4.86
CA LEU A 169 -9.10 -6.11 -5.20
C LEU A 169 -7.80 -5.83 -4.45
N THR A 170 -6.79 -5.32 -5.16
CA THR A 170 -5.52 -4.90 -4.56
C THR A 170 -5.54 -3.40 -4.28
N LEU A 171 -5.49 -3.01 -3.01
CA LEU A 171 -5.55 -1.62 -2.56
C LEU A 171 -4.21 -1.18 -2.00
N ASN A 172 -3.68 -0.09 -2.55
CA ASN A 172 -2.54 0.63 -2.03
C ASN A 172 -3.00 1.83 -1.22
N ILE A 173 -2.62 1.87 0.05
CA ILE A 173 -2.96 2.96 0.97
C ILE A 173 -1.69 3.73 1.28
N PHE A 174 -1.71 5.03 1.02
CA PHE A 174 -0.57 5.91 1.20
C PHE A 174 -0.56 6.52 2.60
N TYR A 175 0.59 7.09 2.98
CA TYR A 175 0.69 7.88 4.19
C TYR A 175 -0.29 9.04 4.18
N PRO A 176 -0.71 9.52 5.37
CA PRO A 176 -1.50 10.73 5.44
C PRO A 176 -0.82 11.87 4.69
N VAL A 177 -1.58 12.67 3.93
CA VAL A 177 -1.06 13.77 3.08
C VAL A 177 -0.24 14.79 3.88
N ILE A 178 -0.44 14.85 5.21
CA ILE A 178 0.34 15.66 6.14
C ILE A 178 1.82 15.22 6.27
N PHE A 179 2.17 13.97 5.94
CA PHE A 179 3.56 13.48 5.98
C PHE A 179 4.31 13.81 4.68
N GLN A 180 4.77 15.05 4.54
CA GLN A 180 5.47 15.54 3.33
C GLN A 180 6.64 14.65 2.88
N LYS A 181 7.40 14.06 3.82
CA LYS A 181 8.56 13.21 3.51
C LYS A 181 8.18 11.91 2.77
N HIS A 182 6.96 11.43 2.94
CA HIS A 182 6.48 10.15 2.41
C HIS A 182 5.34 10.30 1.42
N LYS A 183 5.04 11.54 1.00
CA LYS A 183 3.94 11.87 0.09
C LYS A 183 4.07 11.19 -1.27
N ASP A 184 5.30 11.03 -1.76
CA ASP A 184 5.57 10.57 -3.13
C ASP A 184 6.26 9.20 -3.21
N HIS A 185 6.55 8.56 -2.06
CA HIS A 185 7.45 7.41 -2.01
C HIS A 185 6.83 6.22 -1.29
N LYS A 186 6.25 5.32 -2.10
CA LYS A 186 5.70 3.99 -1.76
C LYS A 186 4.41 4.00 -0.92
N PRO A 187 3.47 3.08 -1.18
CA PRO A 187 2.32 2.91 -0.31
C PRO A 187 2.78 2.55 1.12
N TYR A 188 2.06 3.09 2.10
CA TYR A 188 2.25 2.74 3.50
C TYR A 188 1.90 1.27 3.75
N GLN A 189 0.81 0.81 3.15
CA GLN A 189 0.41 -0.59 3.16
C GLN A 189 -0.32 -0.99 1.87
N THR A 190 -0.23 -2.27 1.52
CA THR A 190 -1.01 -2.90 0.46
C THR A 190 -1.87 -3.99 1.08
N VAL A 191 -3.16 -3.95 0.77
CA VAL A 191 -4.18 -4.82 1.36
C VAL A 191 -4.99 -5.44 0.22
N LEU A 192 -5.29 -6.73 0.33
CA LEU A 192 -6.26 -7.41 -0.53
C LEU A 192 -7.63 -7.40 0.17
N VAL A 193 -8.68 -7.03 -0.56
CA VAL A 193 -10.06 -7.09 -0.07
C VAL A 193 -10.90 -7.92 -1.03
N LEU A 194 -11.91 -8.61 -0.49
CA LEU A 194 -12.88 -9.31 -1.33
C LEU A 194 -13.94 -8.34 -1.84
N GLY A 195 -14.49 -8.61 -3.02
CA GLY A 195 -15.60 -7.85 -3.59
C GLY A 195 -16.81 -7.82 -2.66
N SER A 196 -17.10 -8.95 -2.00
CA SER A 196 -18.21 -9.07 -1.04
C SER A 196 -17.95 -8.46 0.35
N GLN A 197 -16.73 -7.97 0.64
CA GLN A 197 -16.46 -7.35 1.94
C GLN A 197 -17.03 -5.95 2.04
N LYS A 198 -17.45 -5.59 3.26
CA LYS A 198 -17.92 -4.24 3.56
C LYS A 198 -16.77 -3.26 3.60
N LEU A 199 -17.04 -2.02 3.21
CA LEU A 199 -16.06 -0.92 3.32
C LEU A 199 -15.62 -0.68 4.77
N THR A 200 -16.50 -0.98 5.73
CA THR A 200 -16.18 -0.87 7.16
C THR A 200 -15.11 -1.86 7.61
N GLU A 201 -15.01 -3.04 6.98
CA GLU A 201 -13.97 -4.02 7.28
C GLU A 201 -12.60 -3.47 6.86
N LEU A 202 -12.52 -2.85 5.66
CA LEU A 202 -11.31 -2.15 5.25
C LEU A 202 -10.97 -1.02 6.22
N ARG A 203 -11.93 -0.15 6.57
CA ARG A 203 -11.72 0.95 7.53
C ARG A 203 -11.06 0.44 8.81
N ASP A 204 -11.56 -0.65 9.36
CA ASP A 204 -11.09 -1.18 10.64
C ASP A 204 -9.68 -1.76 10.55
N SER A 205 -9.29 -2.30 9.38
CA SER A 205 -7.94 -2.83 9.11
C SER A 205 -6.86 -1.75 8.92
N ILE A 206 -7.23 -0.49 8.64
CA ILE A 206 -6.26 0.58 8.42
C ILE A 206 -5.58 0.95 9.73
N SER A 207 -4.27 0.71 9.78
CA SER A 207 -3.43 0.95 10.96
C SER A 207 -2.71 2.30 10.87
N CYS A 208 -3.43 3.42 11.01
CA CYS A 208 -2.82 4.76 10.95
C CYS A 208 -2.20 5.18 12.29
N VAL A 209 -1.01 5.79 12.29
CA VAL A 209 -0.37 6.27 13.53
C VAL A 209 -1.21 7.35 14.22
N SER A 210 -1.95 8.15 13.45
CA SER A 210 -2.88 9.13 14.01
C SER A 210 -3.96 8.50 14.88
N ASP A 211 -4.34 7.23 14.65
CA ASP A 211 -5.32 6.53 15.50
C ASP A 211 -4.81 6.27 16.90
N LEU A 212 -3.49 6.13 17.06
CA LEU A 212 -2.85 5.86 18.34
C LEU A 212 -2.41 7.12 19.08
N GLN A 213 -2.42 8.28 18.42
CA GLN A 213 -2.01 9.54 19.03
C GLN A 213 -2.86 9.86 20.26
N ILE A 214 -2.23 10.46 21.26
CA ILE A 214 -2.89 10.95 22.47
C ILE A 214 -2.85 12.47 22.41
N GLY A 215 -4.02 13.09 22.31
CA GLY A 215 -4.14 14.55 22.26
C GLY A 215 -3.94 15.17 23.65
N GLY A 216 -3.19 16.26 23.72
CA GLY A 216 -3.04 17.07 24.94
C GLY A 216 -1.59 17.32 25.34
N GLU A 217 -1.40 18.37 26.11
CA GLU A 217 -0.11 18.76 26.70
C GLU A 217 -0.10 18.30 28.17
N PHE A 218 0.97 17.61 28.58
CA PHE A 218 1.05 16.96 29.89
C PHE A 218 2.36 17.27 30.64
N SER A 219 3.07 18.35 30.31
CA SER A 219 4.31 18.71 31.05
C SER A 219 4.08 18.99 32.52
N SER A 220 2.88 19.44 32.90
CA SER A 220 2.58 19.71 34.32
C SER A 220 2.16 18.46 35.08
N GLN A 221 1.54 17.48 34.41
CA GLN A 221 0.95 16.28 35.02
C GLN A 221 1.13 15.07 34.09
N PRO A 222 2.37 14.60 33.89
CA PRO A 222 2.67 13.52 32.95
C PRO A 222 2.04 12.18 33.33
N ASP A 223 1.74 11.95 34.62
CA ASP A 223 1.04 10.75 35.11
C ASP A 223 -0.46 10.73 34.76
N GLN A 224 -1.02 11.86 34.31
CA GLN A 224 -2.43 11.97 33.91
C GLN A 224 -2.63 11.85 32.40
N ALA A 225 -1.57 11.53 31.64
CA ALA A 225 -1.71 11.24 30.21
C ALA A 225 -2.73 10.10 30.03
N PRO A 226 -3.84 10.34 29.30
CA PRO A 226 -4.92 9.38 29.21
C PRO A 226 -4.50 8.14 28.43
N GLU A 227 -5.10 7.01 28.77
CA GLU A 227 -4.93 5.77 28.02
C GLU A 227 -5.75 5.75 26.72
N HIS A 228 -6.80 6.58 26.64
CA HIS A 228 -7.66 6.66 25.45
C HIS A 228 -6.91 7.26 24.27
N ILE A 229 -6.86 6.50 23.18
CA ILE A 229 -6.23 6.90 21.92
C ILE A 229 -7.21 7.69 21.04
N SER A 230 -6.68 8.45 20.09
CA SER A 230 -7.48 9.25 19.14
C SER A 230 -8.60 8.45 18.46
N LYS A 231 -8.38 7.18 18.12
CA LYS A 231 -9.39 6.32 17.50
C LYS A 231 -10.64 6.12 18.37
N ASP A 232 -10.49 6.13 19.69
CA ASP A 232 -11.60 5.96 20.62
C ASP A 232 -12.47 7.21 20.70
N LEU A 233 -11.84 8.38 20.61
CA LEU A 233 -12.49 9.68 20.71
C LEU A 233 -13.06 10.17 19.37
N TYR A 234 -12.32 9.96 18.29
CA TYR A 234 -12.59 10.49 16.95
C TYR A 234 -12.96 9.37 15.98
N LYS A 235 -14.13 8.77 16.21
CA LYS A 235 -14.63 7.62 15.44
C LYS A 235 -15.11 7.95 14.03
N SER A 236 -15.18 9.22 13.65
CA SER A 236 -15.73 9.63 12.34
C SER A 236 -14.71 9.38 11.23
N ALA A 237 -15.16 8.75 10.15
CA ALA A 237 -14.35 8.50 8.96
C ALA A 237 -15.23 8.41 7.70
N PHE A 238 -14.64 8.62 6.52
CA PHE A 238 -15.28 8.32 5.25
C PHE A 238 -14.29 7.80 4.21
N PHE A 239 -14.82 7.03 3.26
CA PHE A 239 -14.19 6.86 1.95
C PHE A 239 -14.89 7.75 0.93
N TYR A 240 -14.15 8.24 -0.06
CA TYR A 240 -14.68 9.01 -1.18
C TYR A 240 -14.28 8.33 -2.49
N PHE A 241 -15.30 7.78 -3.17
CA PHE A 241 -15.16 7.10 -4.47
C PHE A 241 -16.15 7.70 -5.46
N GLU A 242 -15.66 8.13 -6.63
CA GLU A 242 -16.46 8.61 -7.77
C GLU A 242 -17.64 9.53 -7.39
N GLY A 243 -17.40 10.55 -6.56
CA GLY A 243 -18.42 11.54 -6.19
C GLY A 243 -19.29 11.15 -4.99
N ILE A 244 -19.08 9.98 -4.38
CA ILE A 244 -19.88 9.49 -3.25
C ILE A 244 -18.99 9.40 -2.00
N PHE A 245 -19.44 10.04 -0.93
CA PHE A 245 -18.88 9.94 0.42
C PHE A 245 -19.58 8.81 1.20
N TYR A 246 -18.84 7.75 1.49
CA TYR A 246 -19.26 6.64 2.32
C TYR A 246 -18.86 6.95 3.76
N ASN A 247 -19.73 7.62 4.52
CA ASN A 247 -19.45 8.02 5.90
C ASN A 247 -19.74 6.85 6.85
N ASP A 248 -18.82 6.59 7.77
CA ASP A 248 -19.06 5.60 8.81
C ASP A 248 -20.07 6.15 9.82
N LYS A 249 -21.25 5.52 9.89
CA LYS A 249 -22.33 5.92 10.80
C LYS A 249 -22.70 4.81 11.80
N ARG A 250 -21.78 3.85 12.02
CA ARG A 250 -21.98 2.71 12.94
C ARG A 250 -22.14 3.13 14.41
N TYR A 251 -21.58 4.26 14.80
CA TYR A 251 -21.62 4.78 16.17
C TYR A 251 -22.38 6.12 16.25
N PRO A 252 -23.19 6.37 17.29
CA PRO A 252 -23.89 7.65 17.48
C PRO A 252 -22.96 8.87 17.53
N GLU A 253 -21.71 8.69 17.94
CA GLU A 253 -20.68 9.72 18.03
C GLU A 253 -20.08 10.08 16.67
N CYS A 254 -20.29 9.24 15.64
CA CYS A 254 -19.82 9.52 14.29
C CYS A 254 -20.53 10.75 13.71
N ARG A 255 -19.74 11.74 13.31
CA ARG A 255 -20.21 12.93 12.61
C ARG A 255 -20.05 12.73 11.12
N ASP A 256 -20.97 13.31 10.36
CA ASP A 256 -20.83 13.39 8.91
C ASP A 256 -19.75 14.41 8.55
N LEU A 257 -18.55 13.90 8.25
CA LEU A 257 -17.40 14.73 7.89
C LEU A 257 -17.54 15.32 6.48
N SER A 258 -18.30 14.66 5.61
CA SER A 258 -18.49 15.09 4.22
C SER A 258 -19.37 16.33 4.08
N ARG A 259 -20.27 16.58 5.06
CA ARG A 259 -21.24 17.68 5.02
C ARG A 259 -20.61 19.02 4.64
N THR A 260 -19.52 19.40 5.29
CA THR A 260 -18.86 20.69 5.03
C THR A 260 -18.30 20.78 3.61
N VAL A 261 -17.81 19.67 3.05
CA VAL A 261 -17.29 19.62 1.68
C VAL A 261 -18.43 19.72 0.67
N ILE A 262 -19.54 19.03 0.91
CA ILE A 262 -20.74 19.08 0.05
C ILE A 262 -21.33 20.49 0.05
N GLU A 263 -21.58 21.07 1.22
CA GLU A 263 -22.12 22.44 1.35
C GLU A 263 -21.20 23.48 0.69
N TRP A 264 -19.88 23.35 0.88
CA TRP A 264 -18.90 24.21 0.23
C TRP A 264 -18.94 24.08 -1.30
N SER A 265 -19.08 22.86 -1.81
CA SER A 265 -19.15 22.58 -3.25
C SER A 265 -20.45 23.09 -3.88
N GLU A 266 -21.58 23.00 -3.19
CA GLU A 266 -22.88 23.51 -3.68
C GLU A 266 -22.91 25.04 -3.70
N ALA A 267 -22.27 25.68 -2.71
CA ALA A 267 -22.20 27.14 -2.63
C ALA A 267 -21.29 27.77 -3.70
N HIS A 268 -20.37 27.00 -4.29
CA HIS A 268 -19.43 27.48 -5.29
C HIS A 268 -19.62 26.68 -6.58
N ASP A 269 -20.17 27.28 -7.63
CA ASP A 269 -20.33 26.65 -8.95
C ASP A 269 -18.96 26.31 -9.59
N ARG A 270 -18.39 25.18 -9.15
CA ARG A 270 -17.05 24.70 -9.48
C ARG A 270 -17.08 23.54 -10.48
N GLY A 271 -18.26 23.16 -10.96
CA GLY A 271 -18.44 22.02 -11.87
C GLY A 271 -18.32 20.65 -11.20
N TYR A 272 -18.30 20.56 -9.86
CA TYR A 272 -18.42 19.29 -9.15
C TYR A 272 -19.90 18.89 -9.10
N GLY A 273 -20.32 18.00 -10.02
CA GLY A 273 -21.70 17.53 -10.08
C GLY A 273 -22.01 16.48 -9.02
N ASN A 274 -23.12 16.66 -8.31
CA ASN A 274 -23.83 15.65 -7.51
C ASN A 274 -22.97 14.87 -6.50
N LEU A 275 -22.29 15.57 -5.61
CA LEU A 275 -21.67 14.92 -4.44
C LEU A 275 -22.77 14.29 -3.56
N GLN A 276 -22.59 13.03 -3.19
CA GLN A 276 -23.56 12.29 -2.37
C GLN A 276 -22.94 11.85 -1.06
N SER A 277 -23.75 11.72 -0.01
CA SER A 277 -23.35 11.13 1.27
C SER A 277 -24.24 9.93 1.58
N VAL A 278 -23.62 8.78 1.82
CA VAL A 278 -24.28 7.51 2.17
C VAL A 278 -23.65 6.90 3.42
N LYS A 279 -24.30 5.87 3.97
CA LYS A 279 -23.78 5.10 5.11
C LYS A 279 -22.77 4.07 4.62
N MET A 280 -21.57 4.05 5.19
CA MET A 280 -20.50 3.13 4.80
C MET A 280 -20.88 1.65 5.05
N GLU A 281 -21.58 1.39 6.15
CA GLU A 281 -21.95 0.04 6.61
C GLU A 281 -22.95 -0.71 5.71
N ASP A 282 -23.57 0.00 4.76
CA ASP A 282 -24.57 -0.52 3.82
C ASP A 282 -23.94 -0.99 2.49
N TYR A 283 -22.63 -0.79 2.28
CA TYR A 283 -21.96 -1.02 1.00
C TYR A 283 -20.80 -2.01 1.09
N THR A 284 -20.65 -2.81 0.02
CA THR A 284 -19.51 -3.69 -0.25
C THR A 284 -18.66 -3.15 -1.40
N PHE A 285 -17.48 -3.74 -1.64
CA PHE A 285 -16.65 -3.37 -2.80
C PHE A 285 -17.35 -3.66 -4.14
N ASN A 286 -18.20 -4.68 -4.21
CA ASN A 286 -19.00 -5.00 -5.38
C ASN A 286 -20.00 -3.90 -5.77
N ASP A 287 -20.42 -3.07 -4.81
CA ASP A 287 -21.37 -1.98 -5.04
C ASP A 287 -20.70 -0.72 -5.60
N LEU A 288 -19.36 -0.67 -5.59
CA LEU A 288 -18.60 0.50 -6.03
C LEU A 288 -18.49 0.62 -7.54
N SER A 289 -18.40 1.86 -7.99
CA SER A 289 -17.88 2.21 -9.32
C SER A 289 -16.50 2.83 -9.16
N LEU A 290 -15.50 2.29 -9.86
CA LEU A 290 -14.09 2.64 -9.66
C LEU A 290 -13.34 2.73 -11.00
N LYS A 291 -12.18 3.39 -10.94
CA LYS A 291 -11.15 3.46 -11.98
C LYS A 291 -9.87 2.85 -11.44
N ILE A 292 -9.26 1.95 -12.20
CA ILE A 292 -7.97 1.35 -11.85
C ILE A 292 -6.87 2.40 -11.98
N GLY A 293 -6.01 2.44 -10.96
CA GLY A 293 -4.90 3.38 -10.85
C GLY A 293 -5.31 4.81 -10.46
N PHE A 294 -6.60 5.07 -10.23
CA PHE A 294 -7.07 6.41 -9.86
C PHE A 294 -6.95 6.66 -8.35
N PRO A 295 -6.51 7.86 -7.92
CA PRO A 295 -6.40 8.21 -6.51
C PRO A 295 -7.77 8.54 -5.89
N TYR A 296 -8.20 7.71 -4.95
CA TYR A 296 -9.34 7.94 -4.08
C TYR A 296 -8.91 8.40 -2.69
N LEU A 297 -9.88 8.83 -1.87
CA LEU A 297 -9.60 9.42 -0.56
C LEU A 297 -10.25 8.58 0.55
N PHE A 298 -9.45 8.27 1.57
CA PHE A 298 -9.92 7.87 2.89
C PHE A 298 -9.58 8.98 3.88
N CYS A 299 -10.56 9.45 4.64
CA CYS A 299 -10.33 10.45 5.68
C CYS A 299 -10.87 9.95 7.02
N HIS A 300 -10.05 10.03 8.06
CA HIS A 300 -10.47 9.74 9.43
C HIS A 300 -10.07 10.87 10.38
N GLN A 301 -10.75 10.97 11.52
CA GLN A 301 -10.55 12.01 12.54
C GLN A 301 -10.78 13.45 12.06
N GLY A 302 -11.32 13.63 10.84
CA GLY A 302 -11.67 14.93 10.26
C GLY A 302 -10.56 15.62 9.46
N ASN A 303 -9.30 15.19 9.59
CA ASN A 303 -8.17 15.80 8.89
C ASN A 303 -7.03 14.83 8.51
N CYS A 304 -7.13 13.56 8.87
CA CYS A 304 -6.12 12.57 8.49
C CYS A 304 -6.53 11.91 7.17
N GLU A 305 -5.97 12.44 6.09
CA GLU A 305 -6.34 12.11 4.70
C GLU A 305 -5.32 11.14 4.09
N HIS A 306 -5.78 9.96 3.66
CA HIS A 306 -4.99 8.96 2.97
C HIS A 306 -5.45 8.81 1.53
N ILE A 307 -4.50 8.74 0.61
CA ILE A 307 -4.80 8.32 -0.76
C ILE A 307 -4.92 6.80 -0.80
N VAL A 308 -5.99 6.32 -1.43
CA VAL A 308 -6.28 4.92 -1.67
C VAL A 308 -6.32 4.68 -3.18
N ILE A 309 -5.52 3.75 -3.68
CA ILE A 309 -5.46 3.41 -5.10
C ILE A 309 -5.78 1.93 -5.27
N VAL A 310 -6.80 1.61 -6.06
CA VAL A 310 -7.05 0.24 -6.52
C VAL A 310 -6.17 0.00 -7.74
N THR A 311 -5.19 -0.89 -7.63
CA THR A 311 -4.23 -1.16 -8.72
C THR A 311 -4.59 -2.37 -9.55
N ASP A 312 -5.36 -3.30 -8.99
CA ASP A 312 -5.73 -4.54 -9.65
C ASP A 312 -7.06 -5.08 -9.13
N ILE A 313 -7.81 -5.75 -10.00
CA ILE A 313 -9.03 -6.49 -9.67
C ILE A 313 -9.00 -7.78 -10.48
N ARG A 314 -9.10 -8.92 -9.80
CA ARG A 314 -9.08 -10.25 -10.42
C ARG A 314 -10.02 -11.22 -9.73
N LEU A 315 -10.27 -12.37 -10.35
CA LEU A 315 -10.94 -13.49 -9.67
C LEU A 315 -9.99 -14.13 -8.67
N ILE A 316 -10.57 -14.68 -7.60
CA ILE A 316 -9.86 -15.54 -6.66
C ILE A 316 -9.36 -16.81 -7.36
N HIS A 317 -8.16 -17.23 -6.99
CA HIS A 317 -7.48 -18.41 -7.48
C HIS A 317 -7.26 -19.43 -6.35
N HIS A 318 -7.10 -20.71 -6.66
CA HIS A 318 -6.92 -21.76 -5.66
C HIS A 318 -5.64 -21.61 -4.80
N ASP A 319 -4.62 -20.91 -5.32
CA ASP A 319 -3.38 -20.57 -4.61
C ASP A 319 -3.51 -19.35 -3.69
N ASP A 320 -4.63 -18.62 -3.75
CA ASP A 320 -4.88 -17.51 -2.86
C ASP A 320 -5.20 -17.99 -1.44
N CYS A 321 -5.25 -17.03 -0.52
CA CYS A 321 -5.86 -17.24 0.78
C CYS A 321 -7.36 -17.50 0.59
N LEU A 322 -7.81 -18.73 0.82
CA LEU A 322 -9.22 -19.12 0.74
C LEU A 322 -9.95 -18.96 2.08
N ASP A 323 -9.25 -18.51 3.12
CA ASP A 323 -9.83 -18.18 4.43
C ASP A 323 -10.30 -16.72 4.46
N ARG A 324 -11.62 -16.52 4.39
CA ARG A 324 -12.29 -15.22 4.44
C ARG A 324 -11.97 -14.45 5.73
N SER A 325 -11.74 -15.13 6.85
CA SER A 325 -11.52 -14.48 8.15
C SER A 325 -10.22 -13.67 8.22
N LEU A 326 -9.29 -13.93 7.30
CA LEU A 326 -8.01 -13.23 7.20
C LEU A 326 -8.08 -11.98 6.33
N TYR A 327 -9.19 -11.78 5.62
CA TYR A 327 -9.41 -10.57 4.85
C TYR A 327 -10.03 -9.46 5.74
N PRO A 328 -9.73 -8.17 5.55
CA PRO A 328 -8.75 -7.61 4.60
C PRO A 328 -7.33 -8.08 4.85
N LEU A 329 -6.71 -8.65 3.82
CA LEU A 329 -5.44 -9.35 3.94
C LEU A 329 -4.29 -8.38 3.68
N LEU A 330 -3.53 -8.07 4.73
CA LEU A 330 -2.38 -7.20 4.65
C LEU A 330 -1.17 -7.95 4.05
N ILE A 331 -0.84 -7.69 2.78
CA ILE A 331 0.26 -8.35 2.07
C ILE A 331 1.56 -7.57 2.08
N LYS A 332 1.49 -6.24 2.29
CA LYS A 332 2.68 -5.39 2.32
C LYS A 332 2.51 -4.25 3.28
N LYS A 333 3.59 -3.90 3.99
CA LYS A 333 3.64 -2.71 4.85
C LYS A 333 5.03 -2.12 4.87
N HIS A 334 5.12 -0.80 4.88
CA HIS A 334 6.40 -0.11 5.00
C HIS A 334 6.95 -0.22 6.43
N TRP A 335 8.16 -0.75 6.56
CA TRP A 335 8.95 -0.84 7.77
C TRP A 335 9.43 0.54 8.19
N LEU A 336 9.03 0.97 9.37
CA LEU A 336 9.37 2.26 9.93
C LEU A 336 10.49 2.11 10.96
N CYS A 337 11.57 2.86 10.79
CA CYS A 337 12.63 2.91 11.79
C CYS A 337 12.10 3.52 13.09
N THR A 338 12.12 2.73 14.16
CA THR A 338 11.74 3.17 15.51
C THR A 338 12.56 4.37 15.96
N ARG A 339 11.87 5.41 16.44
CA ARG A 339 12.45 6.61 17.04
C ARG A 339 12.89 6.29 18.46
N LYS A 340 14.20 6.20 18.67
CA LYS A 340 14.78 6.00 20.00
C LYS A 340 14.90 7.31 20.78
N CYS A 341 14.85 7.21 22.11
CA CYS A 341 15.13 8.30 23.04
C CYS A 341 16.46 8.98 22.71
N PHE A 342 16.47 10.30 22.72
CA PHE A 342 17.65 11.10 22.41
C PHE A 342 18.77 10.92 23.45
N VAL A 343 18.43 10.78 24.73
CA VAL A 343 19.40 10.68 25.83
C VAL A 343 20.06 9.30 25.86
N CYS A 344 19.28 8.24 26.09
CA CYS A 344 19.85 6.90 26.26
C CYS A 344 20.19 6.21 24.93
N LYS A 345 19.56 6.60 23.81
CA LYS A 345 19.64 5.90 22.50
C LYS A 345 19.29 4.40 22.54
N MET A 346 18.72 3.91 23.65
CA MET A 346 18.39 2.50 23.89
C MET A 346 16.90 2.24 23.72
N TYR A 347 16.07 2.91 24.52
CA TYR A 347 14.63 2.72 24.56
C TYR A 347 13.89 3.54 23.49
N THR A 348 12.75 3.04 23.04
CA THR A 348 11.83 3.78 22.16
C THR A 348 11.32 5.05 22.85
N ALA A 349 11.19 6.12 22.09
CA ALA A 349 10.62 7.36 22.60
C ALA A 349 9.13 7.18 22.90
N ARG A 350 8.69 7.80 23.99
CA ARG A 350 7.29 7.86 24.44
C ARG A 350 6.82 9.28 24.72
N TRP A 351 7.75 10.23 24.74
CA TRP A 351 7.49 11.65 24.93
C TRP A 351 8.19 12.44 23.84
N VAL A 352 7.52 13.47 23.35
CA VAL A 352 8.12 14.54 22.56
C VAL A 352 7.96 15.84 23.34
N THR A 353 9.05 16.61 23.45
CA THR A 353 9.02 17.93 24.06
C THR A 353 9.22 19.02 23.02
N ASN A 354 8.59 20.16 23.27
CA ASN A 354 8.68 21.36 22.46
C ASN A 354 9.05 22.56 23.32
N ASN A 355 9.74 23.55 22.73
CA ASN A 355 10.22 24.74 23.45
C ASN A 355 11.01 24.38 24.71
N ASP A 356 11.80 23.31 24.64
CA ASP A 356 12.42 22.68 25.79
C ASP A 356 13.83 23.23 26.01
N SER A 357 13.97 24.03 27.06
CA SER A 357 15.25 24.66 27.43
C SER A 357 16.32 23.67 27.92
N LEU A 358 15.94 22.46 28.31
CA LEU A 358 16.84 21.41 28.79
C LEU A 358 17.24 20.43 27.68
N ALA A 359 16.49 20.42 26.57
CA ALA A 359 16.77 19.55 25.44
C ALA A 359 17.82 20.13 24.48
N PRO A 360 18.59 19.27 23.81
CA PRO A 360 19.59 19.67 22.80
C PRO A 360 18.99 19.99 21.42
N GLU A 361 17.75 19.59 21.16
CA GLU A 361 17.03 19.79 19.89
C GLU A 361 15.57 20.17 20.19
N ASP A 362 14.89 20.81 19.26
CA ASP A 362 13.46 21.15 19.37
C ASP A 362 12.73 20.81 18.06
N PRO A 363 11.78 19.85 18.04
CA PRO A 363 11.35 19.01 19.16
C PRO A 363 12.36 17.90 19.52
N CYS A 364 12.38 17.48 20.79
CA CYS A 364 13.23 16.38 21.26
C CYS A 364 12.40 15.17 21.73
N PHE A 365 12.98 13.96 21.64
CA PHE A 365 12.26 12.71 21.89
C PHE A 365 12.89 11.94 23.06
N PHE A 366 12.07 11.52 24.03
CA PHE A 366 12.53 10.87 25.25
C PHE A 366 11.76 9.57 25.55
N CYS A 367 12.41 8.59 26.16
CA CYS A 367 11.70 7.50 26.83
C CYS A 367 11.20 7.99 28.20
N ASP A 368 10.28 7.26 28.83
CA ASP A 368 9.70 7.66 30.13
C ASP A 368 10.75 7.97 31.18
N VAL A 369 11.79 7.12 31.31
CA VAL A 369 12.82 7.27 32.33
C VAL A 369 13.65 8.53 32.11
N CYS A 370 14.19 8.72 30.90
CA CYS A 370 15.00 9.90 30.60
C CYS A 370 14.18 11.19 30.62
N PHE A 371 12.91 11.13 30.22
CA PHE A 371 11.99 12.26 30.30
C PHE A 371 11.85 12.70 31.76
N ARG A 372 11.56 11.76 32.68
CA ARG A 372 11.41 12.08 34.11
C ARG A 372 12.69 12.62 34.72
N MET A 373 13.82 11.93 34.48
CA MET A 373 15.11 12.29 35.09
C MET A 373 15.64 13.66 34.65
N LEU A 374 15.36 14.09 33.42
CA LEU A 374 15.85 15.36 32.91
C LEU A 374 14.96 16.54 33.32
N HIS A 375 13.65 16.33 33.40
CA HIS A 375 12.69 17.43 33.46
C HIS A 375 12.01 17.62 34.81
N TYR A 376 12.13 16.68 35.74
CA TYR A 376 11.46 16.74 37.04
C TYR A 376 12.42 16.41 38.20
N ASP A 377 12.19 17.04 39.36
CA ASP A 377 12.87 16.71 40.61
C ASP A 377 12.30 15.42 41.25
N ALA A 378 12.84 15.05 42.42
CA ALA A 378 12.40 13.84 43.14
C ALA A 378 10.96 13.96 43.66
N GLU A 379 10.47 15.18 43.86
CA GLU A 379 9.12 15.52 44.29
C GLU A 379 8.12 15.60 43.12
N GLY A 380 8.59 15.51 41.87
CA GLY A 380 7.77 15.58 40.66
C GLY A 380 7.51 17.00 40.15
N SER A 381 8.23 18.00 40.67
CA SER A 381 8.14 19.38 40.21
C SER A 381 8.99 19.60 38.97
N LYS A 382 8.49 20.44 38.07
CA LYS A 382 9.12 20.75 36.78
C LYS A 382 10.40 21.57 36.97
N LEU A 383 11.50 21.15 36.35
CA LEU A 383 12.83 21.77 36.46
C LEU A 383 13.10 22.89 35.45
N GLY A 384 12.22 23.10 34.47
CA GLY A 384 12.38 24.13 33.44
C GLY A 384 11.10 24.38 32.64
N GLU A 385 11.14 25.33 31.72
CA GLU A 385 10.03 25.61 30.80
C GLU A 385 10.15 24.71 29.56
N PHE A 386 9.09 23.96 29.28
CA PHE A 386 8.94 23.07 28.13
C PHE A 386 7.46 22.66 27.97
N LEU A 387 7.07 22.17 26.80
CA LEU A 387 5.79 21.49 26.59
C LEU A 387 6.08 20.02 26.36
N ALA A 388 5.25 19.11 26.86
CA ALA A 388 5.42 17.67 26.71
C ALA A 388 4.16 17.01 26.20
N TYR A 389 4.33 16.18 25.16
CA TYR A 389 3.25 15.46 24.51
C TYR A 389 3.61 13.96 24.47
N PRO A 390 2.66 13.06 24.76
CA PRO A 390 2.85 11.65 24.50
C PRO A 390 3.17 11.42 23.02
N TYR A 391 4.15 10.57 22.77
CA TYR A 391 4.61 10.24 21.43
C TYR A 391 4.37 8.77 21.16
N VAL A 392 3.72 8.49 20.04
CA VAL A 392 3.59 7.13 19.51
C VAL A 392 4.56 6.95 18.36
N ASP A 393 5.47 6.00 18.53
CA ASP A 393 6.42 5.62 17.49
C ASP A 393 5.69 4.99 16.29
N PRO A 394 5.87 5.50 15.07
CA PRO A 394 5.29 4.89 13.88
C PRO A 394 5.72 3.43 13.65
N GLY A 395 6.89 3.03 14.17
CA GLY A 395 7.38 1.65 14.11
C GLY A 395 6.67 0.68 15.06
N ILE A 396 5.68 1.12 15.85
CA ILE A 396 4.81 0.24 16.66
C ILE A 396 4.05 -0.80 15.82
N PHE A 397 3.93 -0.51 14.53
CA PHE A 397 3.20 -1.26 13.55
C PHE A 397 4.06 -2.22 12.72
N ASN A 398 5.37 -2.27 12.97
CA ASN A 398 6.29 -3.18 12.30
C ASN A 398 6.04 -4.64 12.65
#